data_AF-A0A536M2W1-F1
#
_entry.id   AF-A0A536M2W1-F1
#
_cell.length_a   1.000
_cell.length_b   1.000
_cell.length_c   1.000
_cell.angle_alpha   90.00
_cell.angle_beta   90.00
_cell.angle_gamma   90.00
#
_symmetry.space_group_name_H-M   'P 1'
#
loop_
_entity.id
_entity.type
_entity.pdbx_description
1 polymer ?
#
loop_
_entity_poly.entity_id
_entity_poly.type
_entity_poly.pdbx_seq_one_letter_code
_entity_poly.pdbx_strand_id
1 'polypeptide(L)'
;SDWLERASNTMKALAGAYCLVALTPDVLIAMRDPYGVRPLCIGKLNGNGWIVASETCALDHLGAEFVREVDPGEAVVIDEQGLHAMQAVEKKRDALCVFEYIYFARPDSVIRDKLLHPMRMNMGRELARQAPVEADLVIGVPDSATAAAIGYSHEAGIPYAEGLVKNRYVGRTFIQPDQRMRDQGVYLKFNPMRQVIEGKRLVVVDDSIVRGTTTPKVVEMLRKAGAKEVHMRICAPPIRHPCHFGIDMATQWELIAAKQEIEEIREHIGADSLSYLTIEALMRAVEQPKDSFCTACFTGEYPMPVQLQMDKLVFERQGRGGKRVPVGVAWSWEEDRR
;
A
#
# COMPACT_ATOMS: atom_id res chain seq x y z
N SER A 1 -37.06 -7.58 -9.10
CA SER A 1 -36.05 -6.70 -8.48
C SER A 1 -34.96 -6.45 -9.49
N ASP A 2 -34.80 -5.17 -9.80
CA ASP A 2 -33.78 -4.62 -10.69
C ASP A 2 -32.36 -4.88 -10.13
N TRP A 3 -31.34 -4.95 -10.98
CA TRP A 3 -29.96 -5.22 -10.56
C TRP A 3 -29.42 -4.14 -9.62
N LEU A 4 -29.78 -2.87 -9.84
CA LEU A 4 -29.42 -1.77 -8.94
C LEU A 4 -30.05 -1.92 -7.55
N GLU A 5 -31.31 -2.36 -7.48
CA GLU A 5 -32.01 -2.63 -6.22
C GLU A 5 -31.35 -3.80 -5.46
N ARG A 6 -30.97 -4.86 -6.17
CA ARG A 6 -30.24 -6.00 -5.60
C ARG A 6 -28.89 -5.56 -5.05
N ALA A 7 -28.14 -4.77 -5.81
CA ALA A 7 -26.87 -4.19 -5.38
C ALA A 7 -27.05 -3.35 -4.10
N SER A 8 -28.06 -2.48 -4.04
CA SER A 8 -28.38 -1.70 -2.83
C SER A 8 -28.69 -2.59 -1.62
N ASN A 9 -29.49 -3.64 -1.79
CA ASN A 9 -29.80 -4.57 -0.69
C ASN A 9 -28.55 -5.31 -0.21
N THR A 10 -27.66 -5.72 -1.11
CA THR A 10 -26.36 -6.30 -0.75
C THR A 10 -25.50 -5.29 0.02
N MET A 11 -25.34 -4.08 -0.48
CA MET A 11 -24.52 -3.04 0.16
C MET A 11 -25.02 -2.66 1.56
N LYS A 12 -26.34 -2.71 1.80
CA LYS A 12 -26.95 -2.50 3.13
C LYS A 12 -26.63 -3.62 4.13
N ALA A 13 -26.39 -4.83 3.64
CA ALA A 13 -26.07 -5.99 4.47
C ALA A 13 -24.57 -6.12 4.78
N LEU A 14 -23.71 -5.48 3.98
CA LEU A 14 -22.25 -5.53 4.13
C LEU A 14 -21.74 -4.41 5.04
N ALA A 15 -20.82 -4.77 5.94
CA ALA A 15 -20.04 -3.83 6.74
C ALA A 15 -18.55 -4.10 6.51
N GLY A 16 -17.80 -3.05 6.16
CA GLY A 16 -16.38 -3.15 5.85
C GLY A 16 -15.98 -2.29 4.65
N ALA A 17 -14.71 -2.40 4.25
CA ALA A 17 -14.20 -1.82 3.02
C ALA A 17 -14.33 -2.83 1.88
N TYR A 18 -14.87 -2.41 0.74
CA TYR A 18 -15.02 -3.28 -0.43
C TYR A 18 -15.08 -2.49 -1.73
N CYS A 19 -14.50 -3.09 -2.76
CA CYS A 19 -14.76 -2.81 -4.16
C CYS A 19 -15.13 -4.15 -4.78
N LEU A 20 -16.37 -4.31 -5.20
CA LEU A 20 -16.89 -5.57 -5.71
C LEU A 20 -17.19 -5.41 -7.19
N VAL A 21 -16.78 -6.40 -7.99
CA VAL A 21 -17.24 -6.57 -9.37
C VAL A 21 -17.87 -7.97 -9.48
N ALA A 22 -19.06 -8.04 -10.03
CA ALA A 22 -19.77 -9.28 -10.33
C ALA A 22 -20.20 -9.28 -11.79
N LEU A 23 -20.25 -10.48 -12.39
CA LEU A 23 -20.69 -10.69 -13.75
C LEU A 23 -21.83 -11.70 -13.76
N THR A 24 -22.88 -11.40 -14.51
CA THR A 24 -23.97 -12.31 -14.85
C THR A 24 -23.93 -12.56 -16.37
N PRO A 25 -24.81 -13.42 -16.92
CA PRO A 25 -24.87 -13.61 -18.38
C PRO A 25 -25.13 -12.31 -19.18
N ASP A 26 -25.77 -11.33 -18.55
CA ASP A 26 -26.32 -10.14 -19.18
C ASP A 26 -25.76 -8.81 -18.64
N VAL A 27 -25.22 -8.76 -17.41
CA VAL A 27 -24.76 -7.51 -16.80
C VAL A 27 -23.43 -7.64 -16.05
N LEU A 28 -22.67 -6.54 -16.03
CA LEU A 28 -21.56 -6.31 -15.10
C LEU A 28 -22.03 -5.38 -13.99
N ILE A 29 -21.77 -5.75 -12.74
CA ILE A 29 -22.14 -4.98 -11.55
C ILE A 29 -20.85 -4.57 -10.83
N ALA A 30 -20.71 -3.30 -10.51
CA ALA A 30 -19.62 -2.75 -9.71
C ALA A 30 -20.17 -1.98 -8.50
N MET A 31 -19.58 -2.16 -7.33
CA MET A 31 -20.00 -1.52 -6.08
C MET A 31 -18.80 -1.05 -5.27
N ARG A 32 -18.89 0.15 -4.68
CA ARG A 32 -17.87 0.69 -3.77
C ARG A 32 -18.48 1.00 -2.41
N ASP A 33 -17.79 0.60 -1.34
CA ASP A 33 -18.26 0.80 0.03
C ASP A 33 -18.62 2.27 0.34
N PRO A 34 -19.56 2.55 1.27
CA PRO A 34 -20.04 3.91 1.56
C PRO A 34 -18.99 4.86 2.15
N TYR A 35 -17.79 4.36 2.43
CA TYR A 35 -16.66 5.14 2.93
C TYR A 35 -15.59 5.39 1.85
N GLY A 36 -15.68 4.70 0.71
CA GLY A 36 -14.73 4.81 -0.40
C GLY A 36 -13.31 4.40 -0.03
N VAL A 37 -13.14 3.42 0.87
CA VAL A 37 -11.82 3.10 1.45
C VAL A 37 -10.85 2.58 0.39
N ARG A 38 -11.33 1.81 -0.58
CA ARG A 38 -10.54 1.27 -1.70
C ARG A 38 -10.84 2.02 -3.00
N PRO A 39 -9.86 2.15 -3.90
CA PRO A 39 -10.06 2.81 -5.19
C PRO A 39 -10.80 1.88 -6.18
N LEU A 40 -11.68 2.48 -6.98
CA LEU A 40 -12.40 1.82 -8.06
C LEU A 40 -12.72 2.87 -9.14
N CYS A 41 -12.35 2.57 -10.37
CA CYS A 41 -12.49 3.47 -11.51
C CYS A 41 -13.15 2.79 -12.70
N ILE A 42 -13.74 3.62 -13.57
CA ILE A 42 -14.41 3.21 -14.79
C ILE A 42 -13.68 3.83 -15.97
N GLY A 43 -13.44 3.01 -17.00
CA GLY A 43 -12.93 3.44 -18.28
C GLY A 43 -13.81 3.01 -19.44
N LYS A 44 -13.59 3.65 -20.60
CA LYS A 44 -14.28 3.37 -21.85
C LYS A 44 -13.29 2.86 -22.91
N LEU A 45 -13.55 1.67 -23.44
CA LEU A 45 -12.72 1.02 -24.45
C LEU A 45 -13.40 1.09 -25.83
N ASN A 46 -12.67 1.55 -26.85
CA ASN A 46 -13.16 1.62 -28.24
C ASN A 46 -14.51 2.36 -28.41
N GLY A 47 -14.82 3.31 -27.53
CA GLY A 47 -16.01 4.16 -27.62
C GLY A 47 -17.32 3.56 -27.10
N ASN A 48 -17.42 2.24 -26.90
CA ASN A 48 -18.65 1.57 -26.41
C ASN A 48 -18.41 0.49 -25.33
N GLY A 49 -17.21 -0.08 -25.23
CA GLY A 49 -16.88 -1.02 -24.16
C GLY A 49 -16.65 -0.31 -22.83
N TRP A 50 -17.01 -0.97 -21.74
CA TRP A 50 -16.78 -0.46 -20.38
C TRP A 50 -15.78 -1.36 -19.65
N ILE A 51 -14.91 -0.74 -18.85
CA ILE A 51 -13.96 -1.42 -17.99
C ILE A 51 -14.13 -0.86 -16.58
N VAL A 52 -14.10 -1.74 -15.58
CA VAL A 52 -14.01 -1.37 -14.17
C VAL A 52 -12.72 -1.95 -13.61
N ALA A 53 -11.92 -1.13 -12.94
CA ALA A 53 -10.64 -1.54 -12.38
C ALA A 53 -10.35 -0.84 -11.05
N SER A 54 -9.52 -1.44 -10.20
CA SER A 54 -9.07 -0.80 -8.96
C SER A 54 -8.22 0.45 -9.22
N GLU A 55 -7.46 0.47 -10.31
CA GLU A 55 -6.49 1.52 -10.62
C GLU A 55 -6.51 1.90 -12.11
N THR A 56 -6.27 3.17 -12.42
CA THR A 56 -6.32 3.69 -13.79
C THR A 56 -5.24 3.11 -14.69
N CYS A 57 -4.10 2.68 -14.14
CA CYS A 57 -3.03 2.08 -14.95
C CYS A 57 -3.50 0.82 -15.71
N ALA A 58 -4.53 0.13 -15.23
CA ALA A 58 -5.15 -0.99 -15.94
C ALA A 58 -5.95 -0.52 -17.17
N LEU A 59 -6.61 0.64 -17.07
CA LEU A 59 -7.30 1.27 -18.19
C LEU A 59 -6.29 1.69 -19.26
N ASP A 60 -5.23 2.38 -18.84
CA ASP A 60 -4.16 2.85 -19.74
C ASP A 60 -3.51 1.69 -20.51
N HIS A 61 -3.24 0.57 -19.82
CA HIS A 61 -2.63 -0.61 -20.44
C HIS A 61 -3.51 -1.24 -21.54
N LEU A 62 -4.83 -1.11 -21.41
CA LEU A 62 -5.79 -1.61 -22.39
C LEU A 62 -6.17 -0.56 -23.45
N GLY A 63 -5.65 0.67 -23.33
CA GLY A 63 -6.03 1.79 -24.21
C GLY A 63 -7.45 2.30 -23.95
N ALA A 64 -7.99 2.09 -22.75
CA ALA A 64 -9.28 2.63 -22.35
C ALA A 64 -9.14 4.06 -21.84
N GLU A 65 -10.06 4.93 -22.21
CA GLU A 65 -10.15 6.29 -21.70
C GLU A 65 -10.70 6.27 -20.27
N PHE A 66 -10.00 6.87 -19.32
CA PHE A 66 -10.54 7.06 -17.96
C PHE A 66 -11.77 7.97 -17.99
N VAL A 67 -12.87 7.51 -17.39
CA VAL A 67 -14.13 8.27 -17.35
C VAL A 67 -14.31 8.94 -16.00
N ARG A 68 -14.29 8.15 -14.92
CA ARG A 68 -14.42 8.63 -13.52
C ARG A 68 -14.11 7.52 -12.51
N GLU A 69 -13.99 7.91 -11.26
CA GLU A 69 -14.10 6.98 -10.13
C GLU A 69 -15.55 6.55 -9.87
N VAL A 70 -15.73 5.37 -9.28
CA VAL A 70 -16.99 4.95 -8.66
C VAL A 70 -17.11 5.66 -7.32
N ASP A 71 -18.22 6.32 -7.05
CA ASP A 71 -18.40 7.11 -5.83
C ASP A 71 -18.60 6.22 -4.58
N PRO A 72 -18.25 6.70 -3.37
CA PRO A 72 -18.55 5.98 -2.13
C PRO A 72 -20.05 5.67 -2.00
N GLY A 73 -20.40 4.39 -1.87
CA GLY A 73 -21.79 3.94 -1.76
C GLY A 73 -22.54 3.84 -3.08
N GLU A 74 -21.86 4.05 -4.20
CA GLU A 74 -22.41 3.90 -5.54
C GLU A 74 -22.43 2.42 -5.98
N ALA A 75 -23.51 2.04 -6.66
CA ALA A 75 -23.57 0.84 -7.49
C ALA A 75 -23.68 1.25 -8.96
N VAL A 76 -22.93 0.56 -9.81
CA VAL A 76 -22.91 0.75 -11.25
C VAL A 76 -23.26 -0.59 -11.89
N VAL A 77 -24.22 -0.58 -12.80
CA VAL A 77 -24.64 -1.74 -13.60
C VAL A 77 -24.39 -1.38 -15.06
N ILE A 78 -23.72 -2.28 -15.78
CA ILE A 78 -23.44 -2.14 -17.20
C ILE A 78 -24.12 -3.29 -17.93
N ASP A 79 -25.01 -2.97 -18.85
CA ASP A 79 -25.78 -3.90 -19.69
C ASP A 79 -25.65 -3.54 -21.18
N GLU A 80 -26.49 -4.13 -22.04
CA GLU A 80 -26.51 -3.84 -23.48
C GLU A 80 -26.93 -2.40 -23.81
N GLN A 81 -27.67 -1.72 -22.92
CA GLN A 81 -28.09 -0.34 -23.06
C GLN A 81 -27.00 0.64 -22.60
N GLY A 82 -26.03 0.18 -21.80
CA GLY A 82 -24.86 0.94 -21.39
C GLY A 82 -24.70 0.97 -19.87
N LEU A 83 -24.19 2.09 -19.36
CA LEU A 83 -23.87 2.27 -17.95
C LEU A 83 -25.03 2.95 -17.22
N HIS A 84 -25.52 2.29 -16.17
CA HIS A 84 -26.50 2.80 -15.22
C HIS A 84 -25.88 2.89 -13.84
N ALA A 85 -26.11 4.00 -13.13
CA ALA A 85 -25.52 4.23 -11.83
C ALA A 85 -26.57 4.71 -10.82
N MET A 86 -26.40 4.30 -9.57
CA MET A 86 -27.28 4.69 -8.46
C MET A 86 -26.47 4.86 -7.18
N GLN A 87 -26.78 5.90 -6.41
CA GLN A 87 -26.38 5.98 -5.01
C GLN A 87 -27.14 4.90 -4.22
N ALA A 88 -26.53 3.72 -4.11
CA ALA A 88 -27.18 2.52 -3.61
C ALA A 88 -27.29 2.51 -2.08
N VAL A 89 -26.34 3.15 -1.40
CA VAL A 89 -26.36 3.45 0.04
C VAL A 89 -25.84 4.86 0.27
N GLU A 90 -26.28 5.53 1.34
CA GLU A 90 -25.80 6.87 1.67
C GLU A 90 -24.28 6.88 1.91
N LYS A 91 -23.57 7.78 1.23
CA LYS A 91 -22.15 8.07 1.50
C LYS A 91 -21.99 8.50 2.96
N LYS A 92 -21.13 7.81 3.71
CA LYS A 92 -20.91 8.08 5.15
C LYS A 92 -19.76 9.05 5.40
N ARG A 93 -18.66 8.89 4.68
CA ARG A 93 -17.45 9.72 4.82
C ARG A 93 -16.52 9.45 3.64
N ASP A 94 -15.67 10.40 3.31
CA ASP A 94 -14.48 10.13 2.50
C ASP A 94 -13.35 9.55 3.37
N ALA A 95 -13.04 8.26 3.20
CA ALA A 95 -12.03 7.57 4.00
C ALA A 95 -11.10 6.69 3.14
N LEU A 96 -10.70 7.19 1.97
CA LEU A 96 -9.77 6.49 1.07
C LEU A 96 -8.51 6.07 1.85
N CYS A 97 -8.01 4.87 1.59
CA CYS A 97 -6.81 4.37 2.24
C CYS A 97 -5.59 5.20 1.80
N VAL A 98 -4.99 5.95 2.73
CA VAL A 98 -3.77 6.74 2.44
C VAL A 98 -2.59 5.85 2.04
N PHE A 99 -2.62 4.57 2.42
CA PHE A 99 -1.56 3.61 2.08
C PHE A 99 -1.50 3.30 0.58
N GLU A 100 -2.57 3.58 -0.18
CA GLU A 100 -2.56 3.56 -1.65
C GLU A 100 -1.56 4.59 -2.19
N TYR A 101 -1.56 5.80 -1.62
CA TYR A 101 -0.64 6.88 -2.01
C TYR A 101 0.80 6.56 -1.61
N ILE A 102 0.99 6.02 -0.40
CA ILE A 102 2.31 5.75 0.16
C ILE A 102 3.01 4.62 -0.60
N TYR A 103 2.33 3.50 -0.83
CA TYR A 103 2.99 2.27 -1.24
C TYR A 103 2.18 1.40 -2.21
N PHE A 104 0.90 1.15 -1.90
CA PHE A 104 0.19 -0.01 -2.45
C PHE A 104 -0.15 0.11 -3.93
N ALA A 105 -0.77 1.22 -4.33
CA ALA A 105 -1.10 1.49 -5.72
C ALA A 105 0.17 1.75 -6.55
N ARG A 106 0.09 1.56 -7.86
CA ARG A 106 1.21 1.86 -8.74
C ARG A 106 1.44 3.36 -8.89
N PRO A 107 2.70 3.80 -9.03
CA PRO A 107 3.01 5.23 -9.13
C PRO A 107 2.43 5.90 -10.39
N ASP A 108 2.12 5.13 -11.43
CA ASP A 108 1.49 5.60 -12.68
C ASP A 108 -0.05 5.62 -12.64
N SER A 109 -0.66 5.29 -11.51
CA SER A 109 -2.10 5.39 -11.31
C SER A 109 -2.52 6.80 -10.88
N VAL A 110 -3.74 7.19 -11.27
CA VAL A 110 -4.42 8.41 -10.83
C VAL A 110 -5.51 8.02 -9.84
N ILE A 111 -5.48 8.62 -8.66
CA ILE A 111 -6.53 8.47 -7.64
C ILE A 111 -6.88 9.86 -7.13
N ARG A 112 -8.16 10.20 -7.08
CA ARG A 112 -8.71 11.52 -6.74
C ARG A 112 -8.01 12.65 -7.50
N ASP A 113 -7.92 12.49 -8.81
CA ASP A 113 -7.25 13.43 -9.73
C ASP A 113 -5.77 13.70 -9.43
N LYS A 114 -5.13 12.85 -8.62
CA LYS A 114 -3.69 12.91 -8.31
C LYS A 114 -2.97 11.72 -8.91
N LEU A 115 -2.03 12.01 -9.81
CA LEU A 115 -1.03 11.02 -10.21
C LEU A 115 -0.14 10.71 -8.99
N LEU A 116 0.01 9.43 -8.66
CA LEU A 116 0.65 9.04 -7.40
C LEU A 116 2.16 9.28 -7.36
N HIS A 117 2.87 9.21 -8.50
CA HIS A 117 4.31 9.42 -8.55
C HIS A 117 4.74 10.80 -7.99
N PRO A 118 4.19 11.95 -8.47
CA PRO A 118 4.45 13.25 -7.86
C PRO A 118 4.11 13.34 -6.36
N MET A 119 3.04 12.68 -5.91
CA MET A 119 2.66 12.69 -4.49
C MET A 119 3.72 11.99 -3.64
N ARG A 120 4.31 10.88 -4.11
CA ARG A 120 5.44 10.23 -3.44
C ARG A 120 6.69 11.10 -3.43
N MET A 121 6.97 11.82 -4.52
CA MET A 121 8.05 12.82 -4.52
C MET A 121 7.81 13.91 -3.47
N ASN A 122 6.57 14.42 -3.35
CA ASN A 122 6.21 15.40 -2.34
C ASN A 122 6.42 14.88 -0.91
N MET A 123 6.11 13.61 -0.63
CA MET A 123 6.39 12.98 0.67
C MET A 123 7.88 13.04 1.01
N GLY A 124 8.74 12.80 0.02
CA GLY A 124 10.19 12.95 0.15
C GLY A 124 10.62 14.39 0.46
N ARG A 125 10.06 15.37 -0.25
CA ARG A 125 10.34 16.81 -0.02
C ARG A 125 9.93 17.23 1.39
N GLU A 126 8.72 16.87 1.81
CA GLU A 126 8.24 17.16 3.16
C GLU A 126 9.14 16.51 4.23
N LEU A 127 9.63 15.29 3.99
CA LEU A 127 10.54 14.62 4.90
C LEU A 127 11.92 15.29 4.97
N ALA A 128 12.43 15.83 3.86
CA ALA A 128 13.67 16.60 3.84
C ALA A 128 13.56 17.91 4.63
N ARG A 129 12.43 18.62 4.51
CA ARG A 129 12.13 19.82 5.31
C ARG A 129 12.01 19.49 6.80
N GLN A 130 11.35 18.37 7.12
CA GLN A 130 11.09 17.96 8.49
C GLN A 130 12.35 17.46 9.20
N ALA A 131 13.19 16.69 8.53
CA ALA A 131 14.34 16.01 9.12
C ALA A 131 15.57 16.09 8.21
N PRO A 132 16.14 17.29 8.02
CA PRO A 132 17.37 17.48 7.27
C PRO A 132 18.54 16.80 7.98
N VAL A 133 19.55 16.41 7.22
CA VAL A 133 20.82 15.89 7.75
C VAL A 133 21.92 16.14 6.74
N GLU A 134 23.13 16.41 7.22
CA GLU A 134 24.29 16.47 6.35
C GLU A 134 24.68 15.06 5.88
N ALA A 135 24.58 14.82 4.58
CA ALA A 135 24.95 13.57 3.97
C ALA A 135 25.52 13.80 2.56
N ASP A 136 26.17 12.78 2.01
CA ASP A 136 26.87 12.87 0.74
C ASP A 136 26.05 12.27 -0.41
N LEU A 137 25.07 11.42 -0.10
CA LEU A 137 24.25 10.73 -1.10
C LEU A 137 22.87 10.37 -0.54
N VAL A 138 21.82 10.55 -1.36
CA VAL A 138 20.48 10.01 -1.11
C VAL A 138 20.28 8.75 -1.95
N ILE A 139 19.79 7.69 -1.32
CA ILE A 139 19.40 6.46 -2.00
C ILE A 139 17.99 6.07 -1.58
N GLY A 140 17.24 5.41 -2.47
CA GLY A 140 15.94 4.81 -2.14
C GLY A 140 16.07 3.31 -1.99
N VAL A 141 15.27 2.70 -1.10
CA VAL A 141 15.06 1.25 -1.10
C VAL A 141 14.14 0.89 -2.28
N PRO A 142 14.63 0.15 -3.28
CA PRO A 142 13.88 -0.07 -4.51
C PRO A 142 12.74 -1.10 -4.33
N ASP A 143 11.62 -0.97 -5.03
CA ASP A 143 11.36 0.04 -6.09
C ASP A 143 10.46 1.18 -5.57
N SER A 144 9.66 0.93 -4.53
CA SER A 144 8.57 1.78 -4.04
C SER A 144 9.03 3.15 -3.53
N ALA A 145 10.16 3.20 -2.81
CA ALA A 145 10.64 4.43 -2.19
C ALA A 145 11.44 5.34 -3.15
N THR A 146 11.68 4.91 -4.40
CA THR A 146 12.52 5.62 -5.36
C THR A 146 12.03 7.05 -5.63
N ALA A 147 10.73 7.22 -5.89
CA ALA A 147 10.15 8.55 -6.14
C ALA A 147 10.33 9.48 -4.93
N ALA A 148 10.13 8.96 -3.73
CA ALA A 148 10.31 9.75 -2.50
C ALA A 148 11.79 10.07 -2.23
N ALA A 149 12.72 9.16 -2.54
CA ALA A 149 14.15 9.42 -2.46
C ALA A 149 14.59 10.55 -3.39
N ILE A 150 14.10 10.56 -4.64
CA ILE A 150 14.34 11.65 -5.59
C ILE A 150 13.75 12.96 -5.07
N GLY A 151 12.53 12.91 -4.51
CA GLY A 151 11.90 14.07 -3.88
C GLY A 151 12.72 14.65 -2.72
N TYR A 152 13.21 13.80 -1.82
CA TYR A 152 14.08 14.19 -0.71
C TYR A 152 15.39 14.81 -1.23
N SER A 153 16.02 14.17 -2.21
CA SER A 153 17.26 14.63 -2.85
C SER A 153 17.13 16.04 -3.41
N HIS A 154 16.07 16.31 -4.18
CA HIS A 154 15.84 17.62 -4.78
C HIS A 154 15.64 18.71 -3.73
N GLU A 155 14.90 18.41 -2.66
CA GLU A 155 14.64 19.39 -1.59
C GLU A 155 15.87 19.63 -0.72
N ALA A 156 16.63 18.57 -0.40
CA ALA A 156 17.82 18.67 0.45
C ALA A 156 19.06 19.19 -0.29
N GLY A 157 19.05 19.21 -1.63
CA GLY A 157 20.21 19.55 -2.44
C GLY A 157 21.34 18.51 -2.39
N ILE A 158 21.03 17.27 -2.00
CA ILE A 158 21.98 16.15 -1.90
C ILE A 158 21.78 15.25 -3.12
N PRO A 159 22.81 14.84 -3.87
CA PRO A 159 22.64 14.05 -5.08
C PRO A 159 21.98 12.69 -4.78
N TYR A 160 21.07 12.28 -5.68
CA TYR A 160 20.51 10.94 -5.70
C TYR A 160 21.38 10.02 -6.57
N ALA A 161 21.57 8.77 -6.11
CA ALA A 161 22.02 7.68 -6.97
C ALA A 161 21.35 6.37 -6.56
N GLU A 162 21.37 5.40 -7.45
CA GLU A 162 21.06 4.03 -7.07
C GLU A 162 22.16 3.53 -6.13
N GLY A 163 21.82 3.15 -4.89
CA GLY A 163 22.75 2.51 -3.95
C GLY A 163 22.48 1.01 -3.79
N LEU A 164 21.24 0.60 -4.05
CA LEU A 164 20.76 -0.76 -3.96
C LEU A 164 20.11 -1.13 -5.29
N VAL A 165 20.42 -2.33 -5.78
CA VAL A 165 19.75 -2.91 -6.95
C VAL A 165 18.86 -4.04 -6.46
N LYS A 166 17.58 -3.96 -6.79
CA LYS A 166 16.64 -5.06 -6.54
C LYS A 166 16.89 -6.20 -7.53
N ASN A 167 17.06 -7.40 -7.00
CA ASN A 167 17.13 -8.60 -7.81
C ASN A 167 15.73 -8.92 -8.35
N ARG A 168 15.53 -8.76 -9.65
CA ARG A 168 14.22 -8.94 -10.31
C ARG A 168 13.74 -10.40 -10.33
N TYR A 169 14.67 -11.35 -10.24
CA TYR A 169 14.41 -12.79 -10.39
C TYR A 169 14.43 -13.57 -9.07
N VAL A 170 14.00 -12.93 -7.97
CA VAL A 170 13.92 -13.58 -6.66
C VAL A 170 12.60 -14.34 -6.56
N GLY A 171 12.64 -15.64 -6.78
CA GLY A 171 11.50 -16.54 -6.58
C GLY A 171 11.12 -16.68 -5.09
N ARG A 172 9.96 -17.30 -4.83
CA ARG A 172 9.62 -17.76 -3.47
C ARG A 172 10.74 -18.67 -2.99
N THR A 173 11.35 -18.39 -1.83
CA THR A 173 12.35 -19.27 -1.24
C THR A 173 11.73 -20.66 -1.05
N PHE A 174 12.11 -21.62 -1.89
CA PHE A 174 11.80 -23.04 -1.70
C PHE A 174 12.32 -23.51 -0.33
N ILE A 175 11.80 -24.63 0.17
CA ILE A 175 12.18 -25.25 1.45
C ILE A 175 13.71 -25.24 1.56
N GLN A 176 14.27 -24.26 2.30
CA GLN A 176 15.70 -24.16 2.49
C GLN A 176 16.06 -24.98 3.74
N PRO A 177 16.95 -25.97 3.61
CA PRO A 177 17.26 -26.92 4.68
C PRO A 177 18.02 -26.29 5.86
N ASP A 178 18.64 -25.12 5.66
CA ASP A 178 19.47 -24.45 6.66
C ASP A 178 18.83 -23.11 7.12
N GLN A 179 18.72 -22.93 8.45
CA GLN A 179 18.27 -21.69 9.10
C GLN A 179 19.13 -20.49 8.69
N ARG A 180 20.45 -20.71 8.49
CA ARG A 180 21.42 -19.69 8.10
C ARG A 180 21.15 -19.12 6.71
N MET A 181 20.60 -19.93 5.80
CA MET A 181 20.23 -19.49 4.46
C MET A 181 18.88 -18.76 4.44
N ARG A 182 17.95 -19.09 5.35
CA ARG A 182 16.70 -18.31 5.55
C ARG A 182 17.00 -16.87 6.00
N ASP A 183 18.03 -16.68 6.83
CA ASP A 183 18.44 -15.36 7.28
C ASP A 183 19.06 -14.48 6.17
N GLN A 184 19.53 -15.09 5.08
CA GLN A 184 20.07 -14.40 3.90
C GLN A 184 18.99 -13.84 2.95
N GLY A 185 17.70 -13.97 3.28
CA GLY A 185 16.60 -13.55 2.40
C GLY A 185 16.65 -12.10 1.92
N VAL A 186 17.28 -11.17 2.66
CA VAL A 186 17.47 -9.77 2.22
C VAL A 186 18.63 -9.63 1.23
N TYR A 187 19.73 -10.37 1.42
CA TYR A 187 20.83 -10.43 0.45
C TYR A 187 20.40 -11.08 -0.88
N LEU A 188 19.39 -11.94 -0.85
CA LEU A 188 18.77 -12.43 -2.07
C LEU A 188 17.95 -11.33 -2.77
N LYS A 189 17.37 -10.38 -2.02
CA LYS A 189 16.51 -9.32 -2.59
C LYS A 189 17.28 -8.14 -3.15
N PHE A 190 18.39 -7.75 -2.52
CA PHE A 190 19.11 -6.54 -2.87
C PHE A 190 20.62 -6.79 -2.96
N ASN A 191 21.25 -6.10 -3.91
CA ASN A 191 22.70 -6.02 -4.03
C ASN A 191 23.15 -4.55 -3.84
N PRO A 192 24.11 -4.27 -2.95
CA PRO A 192 24.63 -2.92 -2.75
C PRO A 192 25.66 -2.57 -3.82
N MET A 193 25.59 -1.34 -4.34
CA MET A 193 26.58 -0.81 -5.28
C MET A 193 27.75 -0.20 -4.51
N ARG A 194 28.69 -1.07 -4.08
CA ARG A 194 29.82 -0.70 -3.20
C ARG A 194 30.55 0.56 -3.65
N GLN A 195 30.96 0.66 -4.92
CA GLN A 195 31.71 1.82 -5.43
C GLN A 195 30.94 3.14 -5.35
N VAL A 196 29.60 3.08 -5.31
CA VAL A 196 28.74 4.27 -5.14
C VAL A 196 28.64 4.65 -3.66
N ILE A 197 28.69 3.68 -2.74
CA ILE A 197 28.40 3.86 -1.31
C ILE A 197 29.65 4.08 -0.45
N GLU A 198 30.79 3.46 -0.82
CA GLU A 198 31.98 3.37 0.04
C GLU A 198 32.49 4.75 0.50
N GLY A 199 32.63 4.92 1.81
CA GLY A 199 33.08 6.14 2.48
C GLY A 199 32.05 7.24 2.64
N LYS A 200 30.81 7.08 2.13
CA LYS A 200 29.78 8.14 2.14
C LYS A 200 28.85 8.07 3.34
N ARG A 201 28.35 9.22 3.76
CA ARG A 201 27.17 9.37 4.63
C ARG A 201 25.92 9.28 3.76
N LEU A 202 25.03 8.35 4.07
CA LEU A 202 23.86 8.05 3.26
C LEU A 202 22.57 8.53 3.94
N VAL A 203 21.70 9.19 3.17
CA VAL A 203 20.27 9.21 3.48
C VAL A 203 19.62 8.03 2.76
N VAL A 204 19.00 7.14 3.50
CA VAL A 204 18.30 5.97 2.96
C VAL A 204 16.81 6.17 3.15
N VAL A 205 16.11 6.35 2.04
CA VAL A 205 14.66 6.58 2.02
C VAL A 205 13.95 5.25 1.78
N ASP A 206 12.99 4.93 2.65
CA ASP A 206 12.14 3.74 2.57
C ASP A 206 10.66 4.14 2.73
N ASP A 207 9.73 3.33 2.24
CA ASP A 207 8.31 3.65 2.30
C ASP A 207 7.75 3.51 3.72
N SER A 208 8.08 2.41 4.40
CA SER A 208 7.49 2.05 5.69
C SER A 208 8.35 1.07 6.48
N ILE A 209 8.17 1.04 7.81
CA ILE A 209 8.71 -0.01 8.67
C ILE A 209 7.54 -0.68 9.40
N VAL A 210 7.23 -1.92 9.03
CA VAL A 210 6.14 -2.70 9.64
C VAL A 210 6.64 -3.51 10.84
N ARG A 211 7.42 -4.57 10.58
CA ARG A 211 7.95 -5.49 11.61
C ARG A 211 9.37 -5.17 12.07
N GLY A 212 10.09 -4.32 11.33
CA GLY A 212 11.50 -4.00 11.62
C GLY A 212 12.47 -5.17 11.45
N THR A 213 12.14 -6.20 10.64
CA THR A 213 13.01 -7.37 10.40
C THR A 213 13.86 -7.25 9.13
N THR A 214 13.41 -6.45 8.17
CA THR A 214 14.13 -6.24 6.89
C THR A 214 15.10 -5.07 7.00
N THR A 215 14.66 -3.96 7.58
CA THR A 215 15.45 -2.73 7.70
C THR A 215 16.82 -2.91 8.37
N PRO A 216 16.98 -3.66 9.50
CA PRO A 216 18.30 -3.88 10.08
C PRO A 216 19.27 -4.58 9.11
N LYS A 217 18.77 -5.52 8.31
CA LYS A 217 19.59 -6.25 7.31
C LYS A 217 20.00 -5.34 6.15
N VAL A 218 19.15 -4.40 5.74
CA VAL A 218 19.49 -3.39 4.74
C VAL A 218 20.57 -2.45 5.28
N VAL A 219 20.42 -1.95 6.51
CA VAL A 219 21.44 -1.10 7.16
C VAL A 219 22.78 -1.83 7.29
N GLU A 220 22.76 -3.09 7.75
CA GLU A 220 23.96 -3.93 7.85
C GLU A 220 24.63 -4.12 6.48
N MET A 221 23.85 -4.40 5.43
CA MET A 221 24.35 -4.55 4.06
C MET A 221 25.05 -3.28 3.56
N LEU A 222 24.47 -2.10 3.80
CA LEU A 222 25.06 -0.82 3.43
C LEU A 222 26.35 -0.52 4.20
N ARG A 223 26.38 -0.80 5.51
CA ARG A 223 27.60 -0.67 6.32
C ARG A 223 28.70 -1.62 5.84
N LYS A 224 28.38 -2.88 5.51
CA LYS A 224 29.33 -3.84 4.92
C LYS A 224 29.85 -3.40 3.55
N ALA A 225 29.05 -2.64 2.80
CA ALA A 225 29.44 -2.01 1.54
C ALA A 225 30.29 -0.73 1.74
N GLY A 226 30.59 -0.36 2.99
CA GLY A 226 31.48 0.74 3.32
C GLY A 226 30.80 2.08 3.60
N ALA A 227 29.48 2.12 3.81
CA ALA A 227 28.81 3.36 4.23
C ALA A 227 29.37 3.85 5.58
N LYS A 228 29.69 5.15 5.65
CA LYS A 228 30.19 5.81 6.87
C LYS A 228 29.06 6.01 7.89
N GLU A 229 27.95 6.55 7.42
CA GLU A 229 26.74 6.81 8.20
C GLU A 229 25.50 6.41 7.37
N VAL A 230 24.44 5.99 8.04
CA VAL A 230 23.16 5.56 7.47
C VAL A 230 22.03 6.26 8.23
N HIS A 231 21.45 7.28 7.60
CA HIS A 231 20.32 8.05 8.10
C HIS A 231 19.03 7.57 7.44
N MET A 232 18.21 6.83 8.18
CA MET A 232 16.93 6.31 7.68
C MET A 232 15.87 7.40 7.66
N ARG A 233 15.12 7.47 6.56
CA ARG A 233 14.02 8.42 6.34
C ARG A 233 12.82 7.65 5.80
N ILE A 234 11.76 7.54 6.60
CA ILE A 234 10.60 6.72 6.29
C ILE A 234 9.46 7.61 5.81
N CYS A 235 8.97 7.39 4.59
CA CYS A 235 7.95 8.20 3.93
C CYS A 235 6.51 7.89 4.37
N ALA A 236 6.37 7.29 5.53
CA ALA A 236 5.10 7.06 6.22
C ALA A 236 5.25 7.40 7.71
N PRO A 237 4.15 7.79 8.38
CA PRO A 237 4.10 7.79 9.84
C PRO A 237 4.31 6.38 10.41
N PRO A 238 4.70 6.26 11.69
CA PRO A 238 4.87 4.96 12.32
C PRO A 238 3.57 4.14 12.29
N ILE A 239 3.64 2.91 11.79
CA ILE A 239 2.48 2.01 11.71
C ILE A 239 2.29 1.35 13.08
N ARG A 240 1.26 1.80 13.81
CA ARG A 240 0.98 1.40 15.19
C ARG A 240 -0.23 0.47 15.32
N HIS A 241 -1.09 0.44 14.32
CA HIS A 241 -2.33 -0.31 14.35
C HIS A 241 -2.51 -1.17 13.09
N PRO A 242 -3.12 -2.36 13.21
CA PRO A 242 -3.37 -3.24 12.06
C PRO A 242 -4.44 -2.65 11.13
N CYS A 243 -4.37 -3.01 9.85
CA CYS A 243 -5.44 -2.68 8.90
C CYS A 243 -6.57 -3.72 8.97
N HIS A 244 -7.82 -3.26 9.04
CA HIS A 244 -9.02 -4.10 8.96
C HIS A 244 -9.78 -3.95 7.63
N PHE A 245 -9.17 -3.28 6.64
CA PHE A 245 -9.83 -2.85 5.41
C PHE A 245 -9.20 -3.40 4.13
N GLY A 246 -8.43 -4.48 4.21
CA GLY A 246 -7.91 -5.21 3.04
C GLY A 246 -6.43 -5.02 2.71
N ILE A 247 -5.67 -4.20 3.45
CA ILE A 247 -4.20 -4.30 3.41
C ILE A 247 -3.79 -5.42 4.36
N ASP A 248 -3.01 -6.38 3.85
CA ASP A 248 -2.38 -7.38 4.71
C ASP A 248 -1.30 -6.73 5.58
N MET A 249 -1.64 -6.44 6.83
CA MET A 249 -0.71 -5.95 7.84
C MET A 249 -0.41 -7.03 8.89
N ALA A 250 0.75 -6.87 9.53
CA ALA A 250 1.10 -7.65 10.70
C ALA A 250 0.11 -7.37 11.85
N THR A 251 -0.02 -8.30 12.79
CA THR A 251 -0.84 -8.07 13.98
C THR A 251 -0.23 -6.98 14.85
N GLN A 252 -1.00 -6.39 15.76
CA GLN A 252 -0.53 -5.27 16.57
C GLN A 252 0.76 -5.59 17.35
N TRP A 253 0.89 -6.81 17.90
CA TRP A 253 2.09 -7.24 18.63
C TRP A 253 3.30 -7.54 17.71
N GLU A 254 3.09 -7.66 16.41
CA GLU A 254 4.16 -7.81 15.42
C GLU A 254 4.65 -6.47 14.85
N LEU A 255 3.86 -5.40 15.00
CA LEU A 255 4.24 -4.05 14.59
C LEU A 255 5.30 -3.50 15.55
N ILE A 256 6.45 -3.07 14.99
CA ILE A 256 7.56 -2.58 15.82
C ILE A 256 7.19 -1.25 16.50
N ALA A 257 6.58 -0.34 15.76
CA ALA A 257 6.19 0.99 16.26
C ALA A 257 4.98 0.98 17.20
N ALA A 258 4.28 -0.15 17.34
CA ALA A 258 3.23 -0.34 18.34
C ALA A 258 3.80 -0.62 19.75
N LYS A 259 5.08 -1.02 19.83
CA LYS A 259 5.72 -1.47 21.07
C LYS A 259 6.95 -0.66 21.46
N GLN A 260 7.51 0.08 20.51
CA GLN A 260 8.76 0.78 20.65
C GLN A 260 8.62 2.24 20.26
N GLU A 261 9.32 3.09 21.01
CA GLU A 261 9.51 4.49 20.65
C GLU A 261 10.52 4.63 19.50
N ILE A 262 10.49 5.76 18.80
CA ILE A 262 11.30 5.98 17.58
C ILE A 262 12.79 5.74 17.84
N GLU A 263 13.29 6.15 19.00
CA GLU A 263 14.70 5.97 19.37
C GLU A 263 15.07 4.49 19.56
N GLU A 264 14.20 3.70 20.20
CA GLU A 264 14.39 2.25 20.34
C GLU A 264 14.37 1.55 18.97
N ILE A 265 13.52 2.02 18.05
CA ILE A 265 13.49 1.51 16.67
C ILE A 265 14.80 1.85 15.96
N ARG A 266 15.33 3.07 16.12
CA ARG A 266 16.60 3.50 15.53
C ARG A 266 17.74 2.57 15.97
N GLU A 267 17.82 2.29 17.27
CA GLU A 267 18.79 1.37 17.85
C GLU A 267 18.62 -0.05 17.29
N HIS A 268 17.38 -0.56 17.28
CA HIS A 268 17.06 -1.90 16.76
C HIS A 268 17.47 -2.09 15.29
N ILE A 269 17.30 -1.06 14.45
CA ILE A 269 17.71 -1.14 13.04
C ILE A 269 19.19 -0.79 12.80
N GLY A 270 19.92 -0.28 13.81
CA GLY A 270 21.34 0.07 13.71
C GLY A 270 21.65 1.31 12.86
N ALA A 271 20.68 2.21 12.70
CA ALA A 271 20.84 3.45 11.95
C ALA A 271 21.44 4.58 12.81
N ASP A 272 22.18 5.50 12.19
CA ASP A 272 22.76 6.66 12.87
C ASP A 272 21.68 7.70 13.22
N SER A 273 20.65 7.81 12.37
CA SER A 273 19.42 8.56 12.70
C SER A 273 18.21 7.92 12.02
N LEU A 274 17.03 8.10 12.60
CA LEU A 274 15.76 7.65 12.05
C LEU A 274 14.73 8.78 12.14
N SER A 275 14.00 9.03 11.06
CA SER A 275 12.84 9.92 11.09
C SER A 275 11.70 9.34 10.25
N TYR A 276 10.49 9.41 10.79
CA TYR A 276 9.25 9.07 10.10
C TYR A 276 8.56 10.37 9.66
N LEU A 277 7.94 10.35 8.48
CA LEU A 277 7.09 11.44 8.02
C LEU A 277 5.92 11.61 9.00
N THR A 278 5.67 12.83 9.47
CA THR A 278 4.51 13.11 10.32
C THR A 278 3.21 12.97 9.54
N ILE A 279 2.08 12.73 10.23
CA ILE A 279 0.77 12.68 9.59
C ILE A 279 0.48 14.02 8.91
N GLU A 280 0.79 15.14 9.58
CA GLU A 280 0.61 16.49 9.07
C GLU A 280 1.40 16.71 7.76
N ALA A 281 2.65 16.27 7.73
CA ALA A 281 3.50 16.35 6.54
C ALA A 281 3.00 15.44 5.41
N LEU A 282 2.56 14.22 5.73
CA LEU A 282 1.93 13.31 4.78
C LEU A 282 0.67 13.95 4.15
N MET A 283 -0.19 14.59 4.96
CA MET A 283 -1.40 15.24 4.46
C MET A 283 -1.10 16.43 3.55
N ARG A 284 -0.04 17.21 3.84
CA ARG A 284 0.44 18.25 2.92
C ARG A 284 0.94 17.65 1.60
N ALA A 285 1.67 16.54 1.67
CA ALA A 285 2.27 15.91 0.49
C ALA A 285 1.25 15.34 -0.51
N VAL A 286 0.13 14.80 -0.02
CA VAL A 286 -0.92 14.21 -0.87
C VAL A 286 -1.87 15.22 -1.49
N GLU A 287 -1.77 16.51 -1.10
CA GLU A 287 -2.54 17.62 -1.67
C GLU A 287 -4.06 17.38 -1.69
N GLN A 288 -4.58 16.81 -0.60
CA GLN A 288 -5.98 16.43 -0.43
C GLN A 288 -6.42 16.74 1.01
N PRO A 289 -7.72 16.97 1.29
CA PRO A 289 -8.18 17.30 2.64
C PRO A 289 -7.81 16.21 3.65
N LYS A 290 -7.29 16.60 4.82
CA LYS A 290 -6.85 15.66 5.88
C LYS A 290 -7.93 14.65 6.25
N ASP A 291 -9.17 15.10 6.36
CA ASP A 291 -10.29 14.28 6.83
C ASP A 291 -10.82 13.30 5.76
N SER A 292 -10.32 13.39 4.53
CA SER A 292 -10.75 12.58 3.39
C SER A 292 -10.06 11.20 3.29
N PHE A 293 -9.09 10.92 4.17
CA PHE A 293 -8.37 9.65 4.20
C PHE A 293 -8.64 8.84 5.47
N CYS A 294 -8.51 7.53 5.34
CA CYS A 294 -8.31 6.63 6.47
C CYS A 294 -6.83 6.62 6.85
N THR A 295 -6.53 7.06 8.08
CA THR A 295 -5.19 7.05 8.69
C THR A 295 -5.10 6.07 9.88
N ALA A 296 -6.06 5.14 9.99
CA ALA A 296 -6.23 4.28 11.15
C ALA A 296 -4.97 3.45 11.48
N CYS A 297 -4.16 3.09 10.49
CA CYS A 297 -2.90 2.35 10.69
C CYS A 297 -1.89 3.14 11.55
N PHE A 298 -2.02 4.47 11.60
CA PHE A 298 -1.17 5.38 12.36
C PHE A 298 -1.87 5.88 13.64
N THR A 299 -3.17 6.15 13.57
CA THR A 299 -3.93 6.83 14.66
C THR A 299 -4.78 5.89 15.51
N GLY A 300 -5.13 4.71 14.99
CA GLY A 300 -6.11 3.81 15.62
C GLY A 300 -7.57 4.27 15.46
N GLU A 301 -7.80 5.40 14.79
CA GLU A 301 -9.13 5.94 14.51
C GLU A 301 -9.69 5.37 13.20
N TYR A 302 -10.47 4.30 13.32
CA TYR A 302 -11.11 3.66 12.17
C TYR A 302 -12.34 4.44 11.71
N PRO A 303 -12.57 4.61 10.39
CA PRO A 303 -13.73 5.34 9.85
C PRO A 303 -15.07 4.63 10.12
N MET A 304 -15.03 3.35 10.47
CA MET A 304 -16.19 2.54 10.86
C MET A 304 -15.81 1.62 12.03
N PRO A 305 -16.80 1.12 12.81
CA PRO A 305 -16.54 0.16 13.88
C PRO A 305 -15.83 -1.09 13.34
N VAL A 306 -14.75 -1.49 14.01
CA VAL A 306 -14.00 -2.71 13.69
C VAL A 306 -13.92 -3.62 14.91
N GLN A 307 -13.94 -4.93 14.68
CA GLN A 307 -13.71 -5.90 15.74
C GLN A 307 -12.21 -6.08 15.93
N LEU A 308 -11.60 -5.34 16.87
CA LEU A 308 -10.15 -5.33 17.10
C LEU A 308 -9.57 -6.72 17.48
N GLN A 309 -10.42 -7.62 18.01
CA GLN A 309 -10.04 -8.99 18.34
C GLN A 309 -10.03 -9.94 17.14
N MET A 310 -10.67 -9.55 16.02
CA MET A 310 -10.63 -10.33 14.78
C MET A 310 -9.29 -10.05 14.09
N ASP A 311 -8.51 -11.10 13.88
CA ASP A 311 -7.39 -11.07 12.97
C ASP A 311 -7.84 -11.41 11.53
N LYS A 312 -6.98 -11.12 10.54
CA LYS A 312 -7.25 -11.42 9.13
C LYS A 312 -7.51 -12.91 8.85
N LEU A 313 -7.18 -13.80 9.79
CA LEU A 313 -7.30 -15.25 9.69
C LEU A 313 -8.50 -15.79 10.47
N VAL A 314 -9.46 -14.94 10.87
CA VAL A 314 -10.63 -15.34 11.66
C VAL A 314 -11.54 -16.35 10.94
N PHE A 315 -11.58 -16.28 9.61
CA PHE A 315 -12.28 -17.25 8.78
C PHE A 315 -11.42 -18.45 8.42
N GLU A 316 -10.18 -18.56 8.88
CA GLU A 316 -9.26 -19.64 8.49
C GLU A 316 -9.34 -20.80 9.51
N ARG A 317 -9.53 -22.03 9.04
CA ARG A 317 -9.57 -23.21 9.92
C ARG A 317 -8.17 -23.54 10.43
N GLN A 318 -8.04 -23.98 11.68
CA GLN A 318 -6.78 -24.57 12.14
C GLN A 318 -6.50 -25.87 11.36
N GLY A 319 -5.47 -25.86 10.52
CA GLY A 319 -4.96 -27.06 9.84
C GLY A 319 -4.05 -27.89 10.74
N ARG A 320 -3.69 -29.10 10.26
CA ARG A 320 -2.71 -29.96 10.93
C ARG A 320 -1.36 -29.25 11.06
N GLY A 321 -0.81 -29.18 12.28
CA GLY A 321 0.46 -28.50 12.58
C GLY A 321 0.33 -27.03 13.01
N GLY A 322 -0.86 -26.56 13.36
CA GLY A 322 -1.08 -25.20 13.91
C GLY A 322 -1.10 -24.09 12.86
N LYS A 323 -0.93 -24.40 11.57
CA LYS A 323 -1.12 -23.43 10.49
C LYS A 323 -2.61 -23.25 10.21
N ARG A 324 -3.11 -22.02 10.30
CA ARG A 324 -4.46 -21.69 9.83
C ARG A 324 -4.49 -21.74 8.30
N VAL A 325 -5.52 -22.37 7.75
CA VAL A 325 -5.70 -22.67 6.32
C VAL A 325 -6.98 -21.99 5.83
N PRO A 326 -6.98 -21.56 4.55
CA PRO A 326 -8.16 -21.37 3.74
C PRO A 326 -9.46 -21.90 4.32
N VAL A 327 -10.46 -21.13 4.77
CA VAL A 327 -11.81 -21.69 4.58
C VAL A 327 -12.06 -21.58 3.09
N GLY A 328 -11.57 -22.59 2.38
CA GLY A 328 -11.75 -22.75 0.96
C GLY A 328 -13.23 -22.65 0.67
N VAL A 329 -13.54 -21.69 -0.19
CA VAL A 329 -14.75 -21.58 -0.99
C VAL A 329 -15.05 -22.97 -1.56
N ALA A 330 -15.98 -23.68 -0.93
CA ALA A 330 -16.60 -24.86 -1.51
C ALA A 330 -17.57 -24.35 -2.57
N TRP A 331 -17.03 -23.92 -3.71
CA TRP A 331 -17.83 -23.62 -4.87
C TRP A 331 -17.16 -24.29 -6.05
N SER A 332 -17.67 -25.48 -6.39
CA SER A 332 -17.32 -26.18 -7.61
C SER A 332 -18.44 -25.96 -8.62
N TRP A 333 -18.08 -25.61 -9.85
CA TRP A 333 -18.99 -25.46 -10.99
C TRP A 333 -19.74 -26.76 -11.33
N GLU A 334 -19.36 -27.89 -10.72
CA GLU A 334 -19.88 -29.23 -10.98
C GLU A 334 -21.10 -29.60 -10.12
N GLU A 335 -21.35 -28.91 -9.01
CA GLU A 335 -22.41 -29.26 -8.05
C GLU A 335 -23.81 -28.74 -8.45
N ASP A 336 -23.92 -27.71 -9.30
CA ASP A 336 -25.20 -27.10 -9.73
C ASP A 336 -25.82 -27.77 -11.00
N ARG A 337 -25.26 -28.88 -11.48
CA ARG A 337 -25.78 -29.64 -12.65
C ARG A 337 -26.54 -30.93 -12.30
N ARG A 338 -27.03 -31.11 -11.08
CA ARG A 338 -27.84 -32.28 -10.70
C ARG A 338 -29.29 -31.97 -10.45
#